data_AF-A0AAV2SGL5-F1
#
_entry.id   AF-A0AAV2SGL5-F1
#
_cell.length_a   1.000
_cell.length_b   1.000
_cell.length_c   1.000
_cell.angle_alpha   90.00
_cell.angle_beta   90.00
_cell.angle_gamma   90.00
#
_symmetry.space_group_name_H-M   'P 1'
#
loop_
_entity.id
_entity.type
_entity.pdbx_description
1 polymer ?
#
loop_
_entity_poly.entity_id
_entity_poly.type
_entity_poly.pdbx_seq_one_letter_code
_entity_poly.pdbx_strand_id
1 'polypeptide(L)'
;MVRFCVQQRCMSQLQINDCSKKIQNYVLKLPKRYIYALCKLKCANHRMPSVTGRWANIPVDDRTCTLCQSNDTGDESHYLFTCTFFSAQHIKYIKNYYYTQPNTYKTIQLFESPDYNEMLNLAKFAEIIVRQFRPNKN
;
A
#
# COMPACT_ATOMS: atom_id res chain seq x y z
N MET A 1 -15.01 -7.71 17.39
CA MET A 1 -13.70 -7.03 17.29
C MET A 1 -13.45 -6.50 15.85
N VAL A 2 -14.42 -5.75 15.30
CA VAL A 2 -14.32 -5.07 13.98
C VAL A 2 -15.06 -3.74 14.12
N ARG A 3 -14.45 -2.75 14.77
CA ARG A 3 -15.09 -1.43 15.02
C ARG A 3 -14.10 -0.25 15.04
N PHE A 4 -13.07 -0.30 14.21
CA PHE A 4 -12.08 0.80 14.11
C PHE A 4 -11.90 1.35 12.70
N CYS A 5 -12.85 1.12 11.78
CA CYS A 5 -12.74 1.59 10.39
C CYS A 5 -13.92 2.47 9.94
N VAL A 6 -14.55 3.24 10.85
CA VAL A 6 -15.70 4.10 10.51
C VAL A 6 -15.47 5.58 10.82
N GLN A 7 -14.31 5.98 11.34
CA GLN A 7 -14.00 7.41 11.51
C GLN A 7 -12.67 7.75 10.88
N GLN A 8 -12.71 7.99 9.58
CA GLN A 8 -12.40 9.29 9.01
C GLN A 8 -12.94 9.36 7.59
N ARG A 9 -13.53 10.51 7.25
CA ARG A 9 -14.11 10.87 5.95
C ARG A 9 -13.15 10.53 4.80
N CYS A 10 -13.33 9.36 4.21
CA CYS A 10 -12.70 8.98 2.95
C CYS A 10 -13.56 9.63 1.84
N MET A 11 -13.22 10.87 1.46
CA MET A 11 -13.95 11.62 0.42
C MET A 11 -13.18 11.58 -0.90
N SER A 12 -13.55 10.62 -1.72
CA SER A 12 -13.80 10.81 -3.16
C SER A 12 -14.67 9.64 -3.60
N GLN A 13 -15.89 9.97 -4.03
CA GLN A 13 -16.92 9.03 -4.47
C GLN A 13 -16.35 8.11 -5.56
N LEU A 14 -16.11 6.83 -5.22
CA LEU A 14 -16.36 5.64 -6.06
C LEU A 14 -15.80 4.30 -5.51
N GLN A 15 -15.21 4.21 -4.31
CA GLN A 15 -14.64 2.92 -3.84
C GLN A 15 -14.91 2.54 -2.38
N ILE A 16 -15.93 3.11 -1.73
CA ILE A 16 -16.26 2.73 -0.33
C ILE A 16 -17.34 1.64 -0.27
N ASN A 17 -18.19 1.53 -1.29
CA ASN A 17 -19.27 0.55 -1.30
C ASN A 17 -18.84 -0.89 -1.64
N ASP A 18 -17.57 -1.10 -2.02
CA ASP A 18 -17.07 -2.41 -2.48
C ASP A 18 -16.04 -3.06 -1.54
N CYS A 19 -15.58 -2.34 -0.50
CA CYS A 19 -14.56 -2.86 0.42
C CYS A 19 -15.05 -4.02 1.33
N SER A 20 -16.36 -4.28 1.39
CA SER A 20 -16.93 -5.30 2.30
C SER A 20 -17.32 -6.63 1.65
N LYS A 21 -17.41 -6.76 0.31
CA LYS A 21 -18.02 -7.95 -0.30
C LYS A 21 -17.11 -8.99 -0.95
N LYS A 22 -15.80 -8.75 -1.05
CA LYS A 22 -14.82 -9.79 -1.39
C LYS A 22 -13.48 -9.55 -0.70
N ILE A 23 -13.42 -9.66 0.63
CA ILE A 23 -12.14 -10.06 1.23
C ILE A 23 -11.90 -11.45 0.67
N GLN A 24 -11.01 -11.55 -0.32
CA GLN A 24 -10.76 -12.82 -0.99
C GLN A 24 -10.33 -13.83 0.09
N ASN A 25 -10.97 -15.00 0.14
CA ASN A 25 -10.84 -15.98 1.22
C ASN A 25 -9.38 -16.35 1.54
N TYR A 26 -8.45 -16.13 0.61
CA TYR A 26 -7.03 -16.35 0.79
C TYR A 26 -6.32 -15.30 1.67
N VAL A 27 -6.81 -14.06 1.75
CA VAL A 27 -6.20 -13.02 2.60
C VAL A 27 -6.35 -13.41 4.07
N LEU A 28 -7.47 -14.05 4.42
CA LEU A 28 -7.74 -14.56 5.77
C LEU A 28 -6.81 -15.70 6.19
N LYS A 29 -6.10 -16.35 5.24
CA LYS A 29 -5.10 -17.40 5.52
C LYS A 29 -3.73 -16.83 5.88
N LEU A 30 -3.55 -15.51 5.79
CA LEU A 30 -2.29 -14.87 6.15
C LEU A 30 -2.20 -14.62 7.67
N PRO A 31 -0.97 -14.59 8.24
CA PRO A 31 -0.77 -14.09 9.59
C PRO A 31 -1.35 -12.68 9.80
N LYS A 32 -2.00 -12.45 10.94
CA LYS A 32 -2.71 -11.18 11.27
C LYS A 32 -1.87 -9.92 11.02
N ARG A 33 -0.56 -9.96 11.33
CA ARG A 33 0.36 -8.83 11.10
C ARG A 33 0.41 -8.38 9.64
N TYR A 34 0.37 -9.32 8.71
CA TYR A 34 0.47 -9.06 7.27
C TYR A 34 -0.87 -8.61 6.69
N ILE A 35 -1.97 -9.20 7.19
CA ILE A 35 -3.33 -8.72 6.87
C ILE A 35 -3.46 -7.24 7.24
N TYR A 36 -3.05 -6.88 8.47
CA TYR A 36 -3.14 -5.51 8.94
C TYR A 36 -2.33 -4.54 8.08
N ALA A 37 -1.12 -4.92 7.67
CA ALA A 37 -0.31 -4.11 6.78
C ALA A 37 -0.96 -3.92 5.40
N LEU A 38 -1.49 -4.98 4.80
CA LEU A 38 -2.23 -4.90 3.54
C LEU A 38 -3.45 -3.99 3.64
N CYS A 39 -4.24 -4.13 4.72
CA CYS A 39 -5.41 -3.28 4.95
C CYS A 39 -4.99 -1.82 5.08
N LYS A 40 -3.90 -1.51 5.77
CA LYS A 40 -3.39 -0.14 5.86
C LYS A 40 -3.04 0.44 4.50
N LEU A 41 -2.34 -0.33 3.67
CA LEU A 41 -1.97 0.09 2.32
C LEU A 41 -3.21 0.28 1.43
N LYS A 42 -4.11 -0.71 1.36
CA LYS A 42 -5.34 -0.64 0.54
C LYS A 42 -6.28 0.50 0.95
N CYS A 43 -6.38 0.78 2.24
CA CYS A 43 -7.28 1.80 2.77
C CYS A 43 -6.59 3.17 2.97
N ALA A 44 -5.37 3.35 2.47
CA ALA A 44 -4.57 4.56 2.66
C ALA A 44 -4.45 5.00 4.15
N ASN A 45 -4.50 4.04 5.08
CA ASN A 45 -4.43 4.28 6.52
C ASN A 45 -2.98 4.18 7.02
N HIS A 46 -2.15 5.09 6.51
CA HIS A 46 -0.73 5.22 6.81
C HIS A 46 -0.26 6.67 6.63
N ARG A 47 0.99 6.95 6.98
CA ARG A 47 1.55 8.31 7.01
C ARG A 47 2.47 8.64 5.83
N MET A 48 2.22 8.03 4.68
CA MET A 48 2.95 8.36 3.46
C MET A 48 2.66 9.80 3.00
N PRO A 49 3.61 10.45 2.32
CA PRO A 49 3.48 11.82 1.81
C PRO A 49 2.20 12.08 0.99
N SER A 50 1.80 11.13 0.14
CA SER A 50 0.57 11.23 -0.67
C SER A 50 -0.69 11.39 0.19
N VAL A 51 -0.72 10.68 1.33
CA VAL A 51 -1.81 10.72 2.31
C VAL A 51 -1.64 11.94 3.18
N THR A 52 -0.59 12.05 3.99
CA THR A 52 -0.46 13.16 4.96
C THR A 52 -0.47 14.53 4.29
N GLY A 53 0.17 14.67 3.13
CA GLY A 53 0.16 15.90 2.35
C GLY A 53 -1.23 16.28 1.83
N ARG A 54 -2.08 15.30 1.49
CA ARG A 54 -3.49 15.57 1.15
C ARG A 54 -4.24 16.20 2.32
N TRP A 55 -4.01 15.74 3.55
CA TRP A 55 -4.71 16.22 4.75
C TRP A 55 -4.18 17.59 5.19
N ALA A 56 -2.89 17.83 4.97
CA ALA A 56 -2.25 19.12 5.19
C ALA A 56 -2.43 20.13 4.05
N ASN A 57 -3.19 19.77 3.00
CA ASN A 57 -3.42 20.59 1.80
C ASN A 57 -2.13 21.05 1.09
N ILE A 58 -1.09 20.21 1.11
CA ILE A 58 0.19 20.41 0.41
C ILE A 58 -0.03 20.15 -1.10
N PRO A 59 0.51 20.95 -2.03
CA PRO A 59 0.45 20.69 -3.48
C PRO A 59 0.97 19.30 -3.84
N VAL A 60 0.42 18.66 -4.89
CA VAL A 60 0.82 17.29 -5.27
C VAL A 60 2.32 17.19 -5.55
N ASP A 61 2.88 18.21 -6.21
CA ASP A 61 4.29 18.30 -6.58
C ASP A 61 5.23 18.32 -5.36
N ASP A 62 4.72 18.74 -4.19
CA ASP A 62 5.47 18.78 -2.94
C ASP A 62 5.28 17.50 -2.09
N ARG A 63 4.44 16.54 -2.53
CA ARG A 63 4.18 15.27 -1.82
C ARG A 63 5.18 14.19 -2.20
N THR A 64 6.46 14.55 -2.25
CA THR A 64 7.52 13.68 -2.75
C THR A 64 7.89 12.58 -1.76
N CYS A 65 8.44 11.49 -2.28
CA CYS A 65 9.02 10.41 -1.50
C CYS A 65 10.21 10.92 -0.68
N THR A 66 10.19 10.68 0.63
CA THR A 66 11.28 11.09 1.54
C THR A 66 12.38 10.03 1.71
N LEU A 67 12.22 8.86 1.09
CA LEU A 67 13.13 7.71 1.24
C LEU A 67 14.10 7.55 0.07
N CYS A 68 13.72 8.03 -1.11
CA CYS A 68 14.52 7.93 -2.32
C CYS A 68 14.77 9.33 -2.90
N GLN A 69 15.67 9.41 -3.88
CA GLN A 69 16.09 10.68 -4.49
C GLN A 69 15.40 10.99 -5.83
N SER A 70 14.36 10.24 -6.21
CA SER A 70 13.72 10.42 -7.53
C SER A 70 12.78 11.63 -7.60
N ASN A 71 12.50 12.31 -6.48
CA ASN A 71 11.51 13.38 -6.38
C ASN A 71 10.11 12.99 -6.87
N ASP A 72 9.83 11.69 -7.05
CA ASP A 72 8.50 11.22 -7.40
C ASP A 72 7.54 11.39 -6.23
N THR A 73 6.25 11.48 -6.53
CA THR A 73 5.18 11.44 -5.54
C THR A 73 5.31 10.20 -4.65
N GLY A 74 5.40 10.41 -3.34
CA GLY A 74 5.53 9.36 -2.33
C GLY A 74 4.19 8.68 -2.05
N ASP A 75 3.67 7.93 -3.02
CA ASP A 75 2.44 7.16 -2.94
C ASP A 75 2.67 5.64 -2.87
N GLU A 76 1.58 4.89 -2.66
CA GLU A 76 1.58 3.45 -2.52
C GLU A 76 2.16 2.74 -3.75
N SER A 77 1.89 3.26 -4.95
CA SER A 77 2.39 2.70 -6.21
C SER A 77 3.89 2.90 -6.34
N HIS A 78 4.38 4.10 -6.00
CA HIS A 78 5.80 4.40 -5.96
C HIS A 78 6.52 3.44 -5.01
N TYR A 79 6.07 3.30 -3.76
CA TYR A 79 6.72 2.40 -2.81
C TYR A 79 6.66 0.92 -3.23
N LEU A 80 5.56 0.49 -3.84
CA LEU A 80 5.40 -0.90 -4.28
C LEU A 80 6.23 -1.25 -5.52
N PHE A 81 6.47 -0.30 -6.43
CA PHE A 81 6.99 -0.64 -7.76
C PHE A 81 8.23 0.14 -8.19
N THR A 82 8.37 1.42 -7.86
CA THR A 82 9.41 2.28 -8.48
C THR A 82 10.39 2.90 -7.49
N CYS A 83 10.11 2.86 -6.19
CA CYS A 83 10.95 3.46 -5.16
C CYS A 83 12.31 2.75 -5.08
N THR A 84 13.39 3.45 -5.44
CA THR A 84 14.74 2.88 -5.48
C THR A 84 15.26 2.45 -4.10
N PHE A 85 14.76 3.07 -3.03
CA PHE A 85 15.01 2.66 -1.64
C PHE A 85 14.61 1.20 -1.38
N PHE A 86 13.56 0.71 -2.06
CA PHE A 86 13.05 -0.64 -1.92
C PHE A 86 13.49 -1.60 -3.03
N SER A 87 14.51 -1.26 -3.83
CA SER A 87 14.97 -2.06 -4.97
C SER A 87 15.26 -3.54 -4.62
N ALA A 88 15.93 -3.79 -3.50
CA ALA A 88 16.19 -5.15 -3.02
C ALA A 88 14.91 -5.90 -2.65
N GLN A 89 13.93 -5.20 -2.07
CA GLN A 89 12.64 -5.76 -1.69
C GLN A 89 11.75 -6.00 -2.91
N HIS A 90 11.82 -5.15 -3.94
CA HIS A 90 11.15 -5.36 -5.22
C HIS A 90 11.59 -6.68 -5.84
N ILE A 91 12.91 -6.91 -5.95
CA ILE A 91 13.47 -8.17 -6.49
C ILE A 91 13.04 -9.38 -5.65
N LYS A 92 12.95 -9.21 -4.33
CA LYS A 92 12.65 -10.32 -3.40
C LYS A 92 11.18 -10.71 -3.34
N TYR A 93 10.27 -9.73 -3.39
CA TYR A 93 8.85 -9.95 -3.08
C TYR A 93 7.92 -9.77 -4.27
N ILE A 94 8.34 -9.04 -5.30
CA ILE A 94 7.50 -8.68 -6.43
C ILE A 94 8.09 -9.28 -7.71
N LYS A 95 7.26 -9.91 -8.53
CA LYS A 95 7.70 -10.43 -9.83
C LYS A 95 8.05 -9.26 -10.75
N ASN A 96 9.12 -9.40 -11.54
CA ASN A 96 9.60 -8.38 -12.49
C ASN A 96 8.48 -7.80 -13.36
N TYR A 97 7.56 -8.65 -13.81
CA TYR A 97 6.35 -8.29 -14.55
C TYR A 97 5.60 -7.05 -14.00
N TYR A 98 5.51 -6.92 -12.67
CA TYR A 98 4.76 -5.84 -12.03
C TYR A 98 5.52 -4.51 -11.96
N TYR A 99 6.85 -4.52 -11.80
CA TYR A 99 7.62 -3.29 -11.56
C TYR A 99 8.41 -2.75 -12.77
N THR A 100 8.67 -3.54 -13.83
CA THR A 100 9.37 -3.00 -15.02
C THR A 100 8.59 -1.88 -15.69
N GLN A 101 7.25 -1.97 -15.67
CA GLN A 101 6.31 -0.99 -16.22
C GLN A 101 5.01 -1.09 -15.42
N PRO A 102 4.92 -0.44 -14.25
CA PRO A 102 3.74 -0.50 -13.42
C PRO A 102 2.56 0.20 -14.12
N ASN A 103 1.39 -0.41 -14.04
CA ASN A 103 0.15 0.17 -14.50
C ASN A 103 -0.99 -0.25 -13.58
N THR A 104 -2.14 0.41 -13.71
CA THR A 104 -3.30 0.16 -12.86
C THR A 104 -3.79 -1.29 -12.98
N TYR A 105 -3.79 -1.85 -14.18
CA TYR A 105 -4.23 -3.24 -14.42
C TYR A 105 -3.34 -4.27 -13.70
N LYS A 106 -2.01 -4.15 -13.83
CA LYS A 106 -1.02 -4.98 -13.15
C LYS A 106 -1.11 -4.87 -11.63
N THR A 107 -1.41 -3.67 -11.14
CA THR A 107 -1.63 -3.43 -9.71
C THR A 107 -2.86 -4.19 -9.22
N ILE A 108 -3.99 -4.08 -9.93
CA ILE A 108 -5.22 -4.85 -9.62
C ILE A 108 -4.91 -6.35 -9.65
N GLN A 109 -4.26 -6.83 -10.70
CA GLN A 109 -3.88 -8.23 -10.85
C GLN A 109 -3.06 -8.74 -9.67
N LEU A 110 -2.08 -7.97 -9.19
CA LEU A 110 -1.26 -8.33 -8.02
C LEU A 110 -2.09 -8.38 -6.73
N PHE A 111 -2.96 -7.38 -6.52
CA PHE A 111 -3.81 -7.29 -5.33
C PHE A 111 -4.95 -8.32 -5.31
N GLU A 112 -5.27 -8.91 -6.46
CA GLU A 112 -6.31 -9.91 -6.66
C GLU A 112 -5.75 -11.29 -7.02
N SER A 113 -4.45 -11.49 -6.83
CA SER A 113 -3.78 -12.74 -7.16
C SER A 113 -4.35 -13.92 -6.36
N PRO A 114 -4.77 -15.01 -7.02
CA PRO A 114 -5.22 -16.23 -6.33
C PRO A 114 -4.05 -17.03 -5.74
N ASP A 115 -2.81 -16.72 -6.12
CA ASP A 115 -1.60 -17.39 -5.64
C ASP A 115 -1.27 -16.95 -4.21
N TYR A 116 -1.29 -17.92 -3.28
CA TYR A 116 -0.99 -17.68 -1.86
C TYR A 116 0.41 -17.12 -1.63
N ASN A 117 1.43 -17.60 -2.37
CA ASN A 117 2.81 -17.15 -2.20
C ASN A 117 2.99 -15.72 -2.72
N GLU A 118 2.38 -15.39 -3.85
CA GLU A 118 2.36 -14.03 -4.38
C GLU A 118 1.70 -13.07 -3.39
N MET A 119 0.53 -13.44 -2.88
CA MET A 119 -0.19 -12.67 -1.88
C MET A 119 0.60 -12.54 -0.56
N LEU A 120 1.24 -13.61 -0.08
CA LEU A 120 2.08 -13.59 1.11
C LEU A 120 3.29 -12.68 0.92
N ASN A 121 3.92 -12.69 -0.25
CA ASN A 121 5.06 -11.83 -0.55
C ASN A 121 4.65 -10.36 -0.63
N LEU A 122 3.54 -10.06 -1.29
CA LEU A 122 2.93 -8.72 -1.28
C LEU A 122 2.66 -8.26 0.16
N ALA A 123 2.08 -9.13 0.99
CA ALA A 123 1.73 -8.79 2.37
C ALA A 123 2.97 -8.57 3.27
N LYS A 124 4.02 -9.36 3.07
CA LYS A 124 5.32 -9.15 3.73
C LYS A 124 5.92 -7.80 3.32
N PHE A 125 5.86 -7.47 2.03
CA PHE A 125 6.41 -6.23 1.55
C PHE A 125 5.61 -5.01 2.03
N ALA A 126 4.28 -5.09 2.00
CA ALA A 126 3.40 -4.08 2.59
C ALA A 126 3.71 -3.84 4.08
N GLU A 127 4.06 -4.88 4.85
CA GLU A 127 4.49 -4.71 6.25
C GLU A 127 5.76 -3.88 6.36
N ILE A 128 6.76 -4.16 5.52
CA ILE A 128 8.02 -3.42 5.48
C ILE A 128 7.76 -1.95 5.14
N ILE A 129 6.97 -1.69 4.10
CA ILE A 129 6.61 -0.33 3.68
C ILE A 129 5.88 0.39 4.82
N VAL A 130 4.80 -0.18 5.35
CA VAL A 130 3.99 0.46 6.40
C VAL A 130 4.79 0.68 7.68
N ARG A 131 5.75 -0.21 7.99
CA ARG A 131 6.65 -0.06 9.14
C ARG A 131 7.54 1.17 9.02
N GLN A 132 7.94 1.55 7.81
CA GLN A 132 8.76 2.73 7.57
C GLN A 132 8.04 4.04 7.91
N PHE A 133 6.70 4.05 7.85
CA PHE A 133 5.87 5.23 8.15
C PHE A 133 5.11 5.11 9.48
N ARG A 134 5.60 4.30 10.42
CA ARG A 134 5.02 4.25 11.77
C ARG A 134 5.37 5.52 12.54
N PRO A 135 4.43 6.11 13.30
CA PRO A 135 4.76 7.19 14.22
C PRO A 135 5.72 6.65 15.29
N ASN A 136 6.75 7.43 15.63
CA ASN A 136 7.60 7.16 16.78
C ASN A 136 6.70 7.06 18.03
N LYS A 137 6.87 5.99 18.80
CA LYS A 137 6.26 5.90 20.12
C LYS A 137 7.13 6.76 21.04
N ASN A 138 6.70 7.99 21.29
CA ASN A 138 7.19 8.78 22.42
C ASN A 138 6.71 8.15 23.72
#